data_AF-A0A8T4NUT9-F1
#
_entry.id   AF-A0A8T4NUT9-F1
#
_cell.length_a   1.000
_cell.length_b   1.000
_cell.length_c   1.000
_cell.angle_alpha   90.00
_cell.angle_beta   90.00
_cell.angle_gamma   90.00
#
_symmetry.space_group_name_H-M   'P 1'
#
loop_
_entity.id
_entity.type
_entity.pdbx_description
1 polymer ?
#
loop_
_entity_poly.entity_id
_entity_poly.type
_entity_poly.pdbx_seq_one_letter_code
_entity_poly.pdbx_strand_id
1 'polypeptide(L)'
;MKKFGVKSYIGVEAMGQLVDLTNKYFESEKILGKVFHESLFELEKIKKIITEWGSFTKRTYNGRKSKNAKIIFLFKTLDSLEMLERDYSKKLLKEIVPLADKVVVSFATRSLVARTKFFAKRNWIIDFIKENFSVIDEFETDGEKYLVLSTQRN
;
A
#
# COMPACT_ATOMS: atom_id res chain seq x y z
N MET A 1 4.80 19.13 17.28
CA MET A 1 4.76 18.12 16.18
C MET A 1 3.97 18.68 15.01
N LYS A 2 4.55 18.72 13.80
CA LYS A 2 3.78 19.00 12.57
C LYS A 2 2.75 17.89 12.40
N LYS A 3 1.45 18.22 12.40
CA LYS A 3 0.39 17.28 12.04
C LYS A 3 0.57 16.95 10.55
N PHE A 4 1.07 15.75 10.24
CA PHE A 4 1.02 15.24 8.87
C PHE A 4 -0.46 15.20 8.45
N GLY A 5 -0.78 15.90 7.37
CA GLY A 5 -2.15 16.11 6.90
C GLY A 5 -2.75 14.87 6.23
N VAL A 6 -2.74 13.72 6.91
CA VAL A 6 -3.47 12.54 6.45
C VAL A 6 -4.96 12.86 6.56
N LYS A 7 -5.60 13.13 5.42
CA LYS A 7 -7.03 13.45 5.37
C LYS A 7 -7.89 12.24 5.72
N SER A 8 -7.43 11.04 5.38
CA SER A 8 -8.08 9.78 5.76
C SER A 8 -7.12 8.59 5.68
N TYR A 9 -7.36 7.56 6.49
CA TYR A 9 -6.58 6.32 6.51
C TYR A 9 -7.47 5.10 6.28
N ILE A 10 -7.05 4.19 5.40
CA ILE A 10 -7.72 2.89 5.21
C ILE A 10 -6.68 1.79 5.42
N GLY A 11 -7.02 0.80 6.23
CA GLY A 11 -6.21 -0.40 6.43
C GLY A 11 -6.98 -1.66 6.01
N VAL A 12 -6.24 -2.69 5.63
CA VAL A 12 -6.76 -4.05 5.43
C VAL A 12 -5.84 -4.99 6.19
N GLU A 13 -6.41 -5.90 6.95
CA GLU A 13 -5.68 -6.84 7.80
C GLU A 13 -6.41 -8.19 7.79
N ALA A 14 -5.66 -9.30 7.67
CA ALA A 14 -6.22 -10.61 7.34
C ALA A 14 -6.54 -11.49 8.56
N MET A 15 -5.95 -11.23 9.72
CA MET A 15 -6.14 -12.03 10.96
C MET A 15 -7.24 -11.50 11.87
N GLY A 16 -7.69 -10.26 11.68
CA GLY A 16 -8.75 -9.60 12.44
C GLY A 16 -8.31 -9.06 13.81
N GLN A 17 -7.23 -9.59 14.39
CA GLN A 17 -6.81 -9.33 15.79
C GLN A 17 -6.57 -7.84 16.08
N LEU A 18 -6.05 -7.10 15.10
CA LEU A 18 -5.72 -5.68 15.27
C LEU A 18 -6.81 -4.75 14.75
N VAL A 19 -7.82 -5.27 14.05
CA VAL A 19 -8.84 -4.47 13.36
C VAL A 19 -9.67 -3.68 14.36
N ASP A 20 -10.22 -4.35 15.37
CA ASP A 20 -11.05 -3.69 16.38
C ASP A 20 -10.26 -2.72 17.25
N LEU A 21 -9.02 -3.09 17.61
CA LEU A 21 -8.12 -2.23 18.38
C LEU A 21 -7.79 -0.95 17.62
N THR A 22 -7.43 -1.07 16.34
CA THR A 22 -7.07 0.07 15.50
C THR A 22 -8.27 0.97 15.23
N ASN A 23 -9.45 0.38 14.97
CA ASN A 23 -10.68 1.15 14.77
C ASN A 23 -11.09 1.92 16.03
N LYS A 24 -11.00 1.30 17.22
CA LYS A 24 -11.22 1.99 18.50
C LYS A 24 -10.23 3.13 18.72
N TYR A 25 -8.96 2.94 18.38
CA TYR A 25 -7.96 3.99 18.43
C TYR A 25 -8.26 5.14 17.47
N PHE A 26 -8.71 4.84 16.24
CA PHE A 26 -9.14 5.89 15.31
C PHE A 26 -10.32 6.70 15.83
N GLU A 27 -11.28 6.04 16.49
CA GLU A 27 -12.41 6.71 17.12
C GLU A 27 -11.95 7.62 18.28
N SER A 28 -11.11 7.12 19.20
CA SER A 28 -10.64 7.89 20.36
C SER A 28 -9.81 9.10 19.96
N GLU A 29 -8.94 8.95 18.96
CA GLU A 29 -8.06 10.01 18.46
C GLU A 29 -8.72 10.89 17.38
N LYS A 30 -9.99 10.62 17.04
CA LYS A 30 -10.74 11.32 15.99
C LYS A 30 -10.00 11.33 14.64
N ILE A 31 -9.32 10.23 14.33
CA ILE A 31 -8.67 10.00 13.05
C ILE A 31 -9.75 9.54 12.06
N LEU A 32 -9.85 10.21 10.90
CA LEU A 32 -10.75 9.76 9.84
C LEU A 32 -10.17 8.49 9.20
N GLY A 33 -10.44 7.32 9.77
CA GLY A 33 -9.93 6.09 9.22
C GLY A 33 -10.76 4.87 9.54
N LYS A 34 -10.47 3.79 8.82
CA LYS A 34 -11.09 2.48 9.02
C LYS A 34 -10.14 1.37 8.59
N VAL A 35 -10.04 0.34 9.42
CA VAL A 35 -9.40 -0.93 9.07
C VAL A 35 -10.48 -1.97 8.80
N PHE A 36 -10.31 -2.73 7.73
CA PHE A 36 -11.18 -3.84 7.33
C PHE A 36 -10.50 -5.17 7.64
N HIS A 37 -11.25 -6.09 8.26
CA HIS A 37 -10.84 -7.48 8.37
C HIS A 37 -11.12 -8.17 7.03
N GLU A 38 -10.12 -8.22 6.16
CA GLU A 38 -10.23 -8.83 4.83
C GLU A 38 -8.86 -9.35 4.39
N SER A 39 -8.88 -10.35 3.50
CA SER A 39 -7.68 -10.89 2.88
C SER A 39 -7.36 -10.14 1.59
N LEU A 40 -6.07 -9.91 1.31
CA LEU A 40 -5.66 -9.34 0.02
C LEU A 40 -6.07 -10.24 -1.15
N PHE A 41 -6.20 -11.55 -0.93
CA PHE A 41 -6.68 -12.54 -1.91
C PHE A 41 -8.12 -12.27 -2.40
N GLU A 42 -8.92 -11.53 -1.63
CA GLU A 42 -10.27 -11.08 -2.00
C GLU A 42 -10.24 -9.84 -2.91
N LEU A 43 -9.61 -9.97 -4.09
CA LEU A 43 -9.28 -8.83 -4.98
C LEU A 43 -10.45 -7.89 -5.27
N GLU A 44 -11.63 -8.43 -5.55
CA GLU A 44 -12.81 -7.58 -5.84
C GLU A 44 -13.24 -6.76 -4.62
N LYS A 45 -13.12 -7.30 -3.41
CA LYS A 45 -13.37 -6.54 -2.18
C LYS A 45 -12.29 -5.48 -1.96
N ILE A 46 -11.02 -5.80 -2.19
CA ILE A 46 -9.91 -4.84 -2.08
C ILE A 46 -10.12 -3.67 -3.06
N LYS A 47 -10.45 -3.96 -4.31
CA LYS A 47 -10.76 -2.96 -5.34
C LYS A 47 -11.94 -2.09 -4.92
N LYS A 48 -12.99 -2.70 -4.35
CA LYS A 48 -14.15 -1.98 -3.79
C LYS A 48 -13.75 -1.04 -2.65
N ILE A 49 -12.93 -1.50 -1.71
CA ILE A 49 -12.42 -0.67 -0.60
C ILE A 49 -11.62 0.53 -1.15
N ILE A 50 -10.71 0.31 -2.11
CA ILE A 50 -9.89 1.38 -2.70
C ILE A 50 -10.76 2.41 -3.46
N THR A 51 -11.75 1.94 -4.21
CA THR A 51 -12.58 2.79 -5.07
C THR A 51 -13.66 3.54 -4.28
N GLU A 52 -14.42 2.87 -3.41
CA GLU A 52 -15.55 3.44 -2.68
C GLU A 52 -15.12 4.25 -1.47
N TRP A 53 -14.35 3.66 -0.55
CA TRP A 53 -13.90 4.35 0.66
C TRP A 53 -12.87 5.44 0.34
N GLY A 54 -12.01 5.20 -0.65
CA GLY A 54 -11.10 6.23 -1.17
C GLY A 54 -11.83 7.45 -1.77
N SER A 55 -13.12 7.32 -2.12
CA SER A 55 -13.92 8.41 -2.70
C SER A 55 -14.73 9.20 -1.67
N PHE A 56 -14.92 8.66 -0.46
CA PHE A 56 -15.74 9.26 0.61
C PHE A 56 -15.20 10.60 1.12
N THR A 57 -13.93 10.93 0.83
CA THR A 57 -13.27 12.14 1.34
C THR A 57 -13.36 13.35 0.42
N LYS A 58 -14.21 13.35 -0.61
CA LYS A 58 -14.47 14.53 -1.46
C LYS A 58 -15.04 15.69 -0.65
N ARG A 59 -14.16 16.50 -0.05
CA ARG A 59 -14.52 17.75 0.59
C ARG A 59 -14.25 18.89 -0.40
N THR A 60 -15.31 19.59 -0.77
CA THR A 60 -15.23 20.84 -1.51
C THR A 60 -14.67 21.92 -0.57
N TYR A 61 -13.55 22.54 -0.93
CA TYR A 61 -13.02 23.72 -0.24
C TYR A 61 -12.97 24.84 -1.27
N ASN A 62 -13.73 25.93 -1.04
CA ASN A 62 -13.83 27.09 -1.92
C ASN A 62 -14.13 26.75 -3.40
N GLY A 63 -15.06 25.83 -3.66
CA GLY A 63 -15.51 25.49 -5.02
C GLY A 63 -14.48 24.77 -5.90
N ARG A 64 -13.27 24.46 -5.40
CA ARG A 64 -12.25 23.71 -6.14
C ARG A 64 -12.29 22.24 -5.76
N LYS A 65 -12.42 21.35 -6.76
CA LYS A 65 -12.26 19.90 -6.59
C LYS A 65 -10.81 19.61 -6.19
N SER A 66 -10.56 19.45 -4.89
CA SER A 66 -9.32 18.85 -4.37
C SER A 66 -9.30 17.39 -4.84
N LYS A 67 -8.45 17.06 -5.81
CA LYS A 67 -8.13 15.65 -6.13
C LYS A 67 -7.43 15.09 -4.89
N ASN A 68 -8.13 14.31 -4.08
CA ASN A 68 -7.48 13.61 -2.97
C ASN A 68 -6.61 12.52 -3.60
N ALA A 69 -5.30 12.75 -3.58
CA ALA A 69 -4.35 11.77 -4.07
C ALA A 69 -4.52 10.47 -3.27
N LYS A 70 -4.78 9.37 -3.98
CA LYS A 70 -4.84 8.03 -3.41
C LYS A 70 -3.44 7.43 -3.44
N ILE A 71 -2.91 7.11 -2.26
CA ILE A 71 -1.62 6.45 -2.11
C ILE A 71 -1.86 5.12 -1.42
N ILE A 72 -1.42 4.02 -2.03
CA ILE A 72 -1.48 2.68 -1.44
C ILE A 72 -0.08 2.32 -0.93
N PHE A 73 -0.01 1.73 0.25
CA PHE A 73 1.23 1.23 0.84
C PHE A 73 1.16 -0.29 0.98
N LEU A 74 2.17 -0.99 0.46
CA LEU A 74 2.34 -2.45 0.55
C LEU A 74 3.72 -2.75 1.15
N PHE A 75 3.85 -2.51 2.45
CA PHE A 75 5.13 -2.65 3.11
C PHE A 75 5.44 -4.11 3.43
N LYS A 76 6.55 -4.62 2.88
CA LYS A 76 7.02 -6.01 3.03
C LYS A 76 5.95 -7.07 2.71
N THR A 77 4.94 -6.72 1.90
CA THR A 77 3.78 -7.56 1.66
C THR A 77 3.99 -8.53 0.49
N LEU A 78 4.70 -8.09 -0.55
CA LEU A 78 4.80 -8.83 -1.81
C LEU A 78 5.56 -10.16 -1.68
N ASP A 79 6.62 -10.21 -0.89
CA ASP A 79 7.36 -11.46 -0.66
C ASP A 79 6.45 -12.50 0.03
N SER A 80 5.68 -12.07 1.05
CA SER A 80 4.76 -12.95 1.79
C SER A 80 3.62 -13.47 0.91
N LEU A 81 3.07 -12.64 0.04
CA LEU A 81 2.01 -13.04 -0.89
C LEU A 81 2.52 -14.05 -1.92
N GLU A 82 3.71 -13.83 -2.48
CA GLU A 82 4.32 -14.74 -3.46
C GLU A 82 4.62 -16.12 -2.86
N MET A 83 4.98 -16.16 -1.57
CA MET A 83 5.16 -17.42 -0.84
C MET A 83 3.86 -18.22 -0.66
N LEU A 84 2.71 -17.53 -0.57
CA LEU A 84 1.41 -18.17 -0.39
C LEU A 84 0.81 -18.62 -1.72
N GLU A 85 0.94 -17.81 -2.77
CA GLU A 85 0.47 -18.12 -4.12
C GLU A 85 1.43 -17.55 -5.16
N ARG A 86 1.97 -18.42 -6.00
CA ARG A 86 2.91 -18.04 -7.07
C ARG A 86 2.29 -17.02 -8.01
N ASP A 87 3.07 -16.00 -8.38
CA ASP A 87 2.71 -14.86 -9.24
C ASP A 87 1.55 -13.98 -8.72
N TYR A 88 1.04 -14.24 -7.51
CA TYR A 88 -0.07 -13.47 -6.96
C TYR A 88 0.30 -12.02 -6.69
N SER A 89 1.53 -11.75 -6.23
CA SER A 89 2.02 -10.38 -6.03
C SER A 89 1.98 -9.56 -7.32
N LYS A 90 2.29 -10.18 -8.45
CA LYS A 90 2.21 -9.55 -9.78
C LYS A 90 0.77 -9.26 -10.18
N LYS A 91 -0.12 -10.23 -9.97
CA LYS A 91 -1.57 -10.09 -10.19
C LYS A 91 -2.17 -8.95 -9.36
N LEU A 92 -1.86 -8.92 -8.07
CA LEU A 92 -2.31 -7.86 -7.16
C LEU A 92 -1.88 -6.48 -7.66
N LEU A 93 -0.59 -6.30 -8.00
CA LEU A 93 -0.08 -5.03 -8.49
C LEU A 93 -0.78 -4.56 -9.77
N LYS A 94 -1.03 -5.46 -10.73
CA LYS A 94 -1.77 -5.11 -11.96
C LYS A 94 -3.17 -4.57 -11.68
N GLU A 95 -3.85 -5.10 -10.66
CA GLU A 95 -5.20 -4.68 -10.31
C GLU A 95 -5.24 -3.39 -9.49
N ILE A 96 -4.29 -3.18 -8.57
CA ILE A 96 -4.36 -2.06 -7.61
C ILE A 96 -3.61 -0.80 -8.08
N VAL A 97 -2.51 -0.93 -8.83
CA VAL A 97 -1.71 0.23 -9.27
C VAL A 97 -2.54 1.19 -10.12
N PRO A 98 -3.39 0.73 -11.06
CA PRO A 98 -4.28 1.62 -11.82
C PRO A 98 -5.34 2.36 -10.99
N LEU A 99 -5.62 1.91 -9.75
CA LEU A 99 -6.67 2.47 -8.90
C LEU A 99 -6.17 3.58 -7.97
N ALA A 100 -4.86 3.85 -7.97
CA ALA A 100 -4.21 4.83 -7.11
C ALA A 100 -3.38 5.82 -7.91
N ASP A 101 -3.18 7.02 -7.35
CA ASP A 101 -2.24 7.98 -7.94
C ASP A 101 -0.79 7.53 -7.73
N LYS A 102 -0.52 6.87 -6.60
CA LYS A 102 0.78 6.26 -6.28
C LYS A 102 0.61 4.95 -5.51
N VAL A 103 1.51 4.00 -5.74
CA VAL A 103 1.65 2.80 -4.90
C VAL A 103 3.07 2.74 -4.39
N VAL A 104 3.25 2.54 -3.09
CA VAL A 104 4.56 2.38 -2.47
C VAL A 104 4.69 0.93 -2.05
N VAL A 105 5.69 0.25 -2.59
CA VAL A 105 6.05 -1.12 -2.21
C VAL A 105 7.38 -1.10 -1.48
N SER A 106 7.60 -2.05 -0.59
CA SER A 106 8.88 -2.15 0.09
C SER A 106 9.37 -3.58 0.26
N PHE A 107 10.68 -3.70 0.37
CA PHE A 107 11.39 -4.97 0.51
C PHE A 107 12.45 -4.86 1.58
N ALA A 108 12.49 -5.82 2.50
CA ALA A 108 13.56 -5.88 3.48
C ALA A 108 14.91 -6.15 2.79
N THR A 109 15.91 -5.29 3.03
CA THR A 109 17.28 -5.45 2.52
C THR A 109 18.21 -6.09 3.55
N ARG A 110 17.82 -6.10 4.84
CA ARG A 110 18.61 -6.70 5.94
C ARG A 110 17.75 -7.49 6.92
N SER A 111 18.32 -8.54 7.50
CA SER A 111 17.73 -9.24 8.65
C SER A 111 17.77 -8.34 9.89
N LEU A 112 16.67 -8.25 10.64
CA LEU A 112 16.60 -7.49 11.89
C LEU A 112 17.50 -8.09 12.98
N VAL A 113 17.60 -9.43 13.02
CA VAL A 113 18.32 -10.16 14.07
C VAL A 113 19.83 -10.18 13.80
N ALA A 114 20.22 -10.54 12.58
CA ALA A 114 21.63 -10.72 12.23
C ALA A 114 22.27 -9.45 11.65
N ARG A 115 21.49 -8.41 11.31
CA ARG A 115 21.92 -7.20 10.56
C ARG A 115 22.65 -7.50 9.24
N THR A 116 22.57 -8.75 8.76
CA THR A 116 23.16 -9.19 7.50
C THR A 116 22.25 -8.86 6.33
N LYS A 117 22.84 -8.57 5.17
CA LYS A 117 22.09 -8.33 3.94
C LYS A 117 21.36 -9.60 3.52
N PHE A 118 20.11 -9.45 3.06
CA PHE A 118 19.43 -10.54 2.38
C PHE A 118 20.09 -10.76 1.02
N PHE A 119 20.53 -12.00 0.75
CA PHE A 119 21.09 -12.39 -0.55
C PHE A 119 20.01 -12.78 -1.57
N ALA A 120 18.74 -12.78 -1.19
CA ALA A 120 17.63 -13.09 -2.07
C ALA A 120 17.54 -12.06 -3.21
N LYS A 121 17.79 -12.52 -4.44
CA LYS A 121 17.64 -11.71 -5.64
C LYS A 121 16.15 -11.59 -5.98
N ARG A 122 15.59 -10.40 -5.78
CA ARG A 122 14.19 -10.07 -6.10
C ARG A 122 13.98 -9.61 -7.54
N ASN A 123 14.88 -10.01 -8.44
CA ASN A 123 14.84 -9.63 -9.85
C ASN A 123 13.45 -9.91 -10.45
N TRP A 124 12.85 -11.06 -10.10
CA TRP A 124 11.53 -11.47 -10.59
C TRP A 124 10.40 -10.43 -10.38
N ILE A 125 10.39 -9.68 -9.27
CA ILE A 125 9.36 -8.67 -8.99
C ILE A 125 9.83 -7.27 -9.41
N ILE A 126 11.13 -6.99 -9.27
CA ILE A 126 11.70 -5.71 -9.65
C ILE A 126 11.63 -5.51 -11.17
N ASP A 127 11.99 -6.54 -11.94
CA ASP A 127 11.95 -6.51 -13.41
C ASP A 127 10.50 -6.40 -13.87
N PHE A 128 9.59 -7.20 -13.29
CA PHE A 128 8.16 -7.10 -13.54
C PHE A 128 7.61 -5.68 -13.28
N ILE A 129 7.98 -5.06 -12.14
CA ILE A 129 7.54 -3.70 -11.81
C ILE A 129 8.03 -2.69 -12.85
N LYS A 130 9.30 -2.77 -13.25
CA LYS A 130 9.90 -1.85 -14.23
C LYS A 130 9.31 -2.02 -15.62
N GLU A 131 8.94 -3.23 -16.00
CA GLU A 131 8.29 -3.54 -17.27
C GLU A 131 6.84 -3.03 -17.34
N ASN A 132 6.10 -3.07 -16.23
CA ASN A 132 4.64 -2.83 -16.23
C ASN A 132 4.24 -1.45 -15.65
N PHE A 133 5.09 -0.79 -14.87
CA PHE A 133 4.77 0.45 -14.16
C PHE A 133 5.87 1.50 -14.30
N SER A 134 5.54 2.77 -14.00
CA SER A 134 6.53 3.83 -13.92
C SER A 134 7.04 3.94 -12.48
N VAL A 135 8.34 3.68 -12.28
CA VAL A 135 9.04 3.89 -11.00
C VAL A 135 9.41 5.37 -10.90
N ILE A 136 8.69 6.11 -10.06
CA ILE A 136 8.86 7.56 -9.91
C ILE A 136 9.91 7.93 -8.85
N ASP A 137 10.18 7.02 -7.91
CA ASP A 137 11.20 7.20 -6.89
C ASP A 137 11.68 5.84 -6.36
N GLU A 138 12.93 5.78 -5.92
CA GLU A 138 13.58 4.61 -5.35
C GLU A 138 14.57 5.05 -4.26
N PHE A 139 14.36 4.58 -3.04
CA PHE A 139 15.22 4.91 -1.90
C PHE A 139 15.35 3.74 -0.92
N GLU A 140 16.39 3.78 -0.08
CA GLU A 140 16.60 2.80 0.98
C GLU A 140 16.76 3.53 2.33
N THR A 141 16.03 3.09 3.34
CA THR A 141 16.19 3.55 4.73
C THR A 141 15.97 2.39 5.69
N ASP A 142 16.69 2.37 6.81
CA ASP A 142 16.49 1.41 7.90
C ASP A 142 16.50 -0.07 7.49
N GLY A 143 17.31 -0.42 6.47
CA GLY A 143 17.38 -1.80 5.97
C GLY A 143 16.16 -2.22 5.16
N GLU A 144 15.48 -1.26 4.55
CA GLU A 144 14.31 -1.47 3.71
C GLU A 144 14.40 -0.60 2.45
N LYS A 145 14.19 -1.23 1.30
CA LYS A 145 14.16 -0.57 0.01
C LYS A 145 12.71 -0.28 -0.36
N TYR A 146 12.45 0.95 -0.78
CA TYR A 146 11.15 1.44 -1.18
C TYR A 146 11.16 1.78 -2.66
N LEU A 147 10.09 1.39 -3.36
CA LEU A 147 9.81 1.85 -4.72
C LEU A 147 8.47 2.57 -4.71
N VAL A 148 8.43 3.75 -5.31
CA VAL A 148 7.21 4.51 -5.53
C VAL A 148 6.80 4.35 -6.98
N LEU A 149 5.60 3.83 -7.19
CA LEU A 149 5.06 3.42 -8.48
C LEU A 149 3.92 4.34 -8.89
N SER A 150 3.76 4.52 -10.19
CA SER A 150 2.56 5.07 -10.81
C SER A 150 2.20 4.26 -12.07
N THR A 151 0.95 4.36 -12.51
CA THR A 151 0.53 3.79 -13.79
C THR A 151 1.38 4.36 -14.93
N GLN A 152 1.84 3.51 -15.86
CA GLN A 152 2.47 4.00 -17.09
C GLN A 152 1.45 4.84 -17.86
N ARG A 153 1.79 6.09 -18.14
CA ARG A 153 1.06 6.91 -19.10
C ARG A 153 1.67 6.62 -20.46
N ASN A 154 0.95 5.87 -21.29
CA ASN A 154 1.20 5.86 -22.73
C ASN A 154 0.86 7.24 -23.33
#